data_AF-A0A938WRB4-F1
#
_entry.id   AF-A0A938WRB4-F1
#
_cell.length_a   1.000
_cell.length_b   1.000
_cell.length_c   1.000
_cell.angle_alpha   90.00
_cell.angle_beta   90.00
_cell.angle_gamma   90.00
#
_symmetry.space_group_name_H-M   'P 1'
#
loop_
_entity.id
_entity.type
_entity.pdbx_description
1 polymer ?
#
loop_
_entity_poly.entity_id
_entity_poly.type
_entity_poly.pdbx_seq_one_letter_code
_entity_poly.pdbx_strand_id
1 'polypeptide(L)' 'MQDADSLRRVAREFVVDMATDGVIYAEARWAPQQHLTGGLSAAEAVEAVQVGLVDGMESASLSGTTIIARQILCLMRHL' A
#
# COMPACT_ATOMS: atom_id res chain seq x y z
N MET A 1 2.09 -10.19 6.81
CA MET A 1 2.01 -10.43 5.35
C MET A 1 3.44 -10.58 4.84
N GLN A 2 3.75 -11.59 4.03
CA GLN A 2 5.15 -11.96 3.74
C GLN A 2 5.39 -12.23 2.24
N ASP A 3 4.44 -11.91 1.38
CA ASP A 3 4.48 -12.13 -0.07
C ASP A 3 3.94 -10.90 -0.82
N ALA A 4 4.38 -10.73 -2.07
CA ALA A 4 4.09 -9.55 -2.88
C ALA A 4 2.59 -9.41 -3.20
N ASP A 5 1.92 -10.52 -3.51
CA ASP A 5 0.48 -10.52 -3.86
C ASP A 5 -0.38 -10.05 -2.69
N SER A 6 -0.07 -10.51 -1.47
CA SER A 6 -0.74 -10.03 -0.26
C SER A 6 -0.49 -8.55 -0.06
N LEU A 7 0.77 -8.07 -0.15
CA LEU A 7 1.11 -6.64 0.02
C LEU A 7 0.35 -5.76 -0.97
N ARG A 8 0.32 -6.15 -2.25
CA ARG A 8 -0.46 -5.48 -3.29
C ARG A 8 -1.95 -5.45 -2.96
N ARG A 9 -2.52 -6.59 -2.54
CA ARG A 9 -3.95 -6.70 -2.19
C ARG A 9 -4.33 -5.71 -1.09
N VAL A 10 -3.60 -5.73 0.04
CA VAL A 10 -3.95 -4.87 1.19
C VAL A 10 -3.69 -3.40 0.90
N ALA A 11 -2.64 -3.06 0.15
CA ALA A 11 -2.41 -1.67 -0.26
C ALA A 11 -3.54 -1.14 -1.16
N ARG A 12 -4.06 -1.98 -2.08
CA ARG A 12 -5.22 -1.66 -2.91
C ARG A 12 -6.50 -1.47 -2.06
N GLU A 13 -6.77 -2.41 -1.17
CA GLU A 13 -7.93 -2.37 -0.26
C GLU A 13 -7.89 -1.11 0.62
N PHE A 14 -6.72 -0.77 1.18
CA PHE A 14 -6.52 0.47 1.93
C PHE A 14 -6.98 1.70 1.14
N VAL A 15 -6.59 1.85 -0.14
CA VAL A 15 -6.98 3.02 -0.94
C VAL A 15 -8.47 3.04 -1.24
N VAL A 16 -9.06 1.88 -1.53
CA VAL A 16 -10.51 1.75 -1.81
C VAL A 16 -11.33 2.11 -0.57
N ASP A 17 -10.91 1.64 0.61
CA ASP A 17 -11.56 1.96 1.89
C ASP A 17 -11.48 3.46 2.17
N MET A 18 -10.29 4.07 2.01
CA MET A 18 -10.11 5.52 2.19
C MET A 18 -10.98 6.33 1.22
N ALA A 19 -11.04 5.92 -0.05
CA ALA A 19 -11.90 6.59 -1.03
C ALA A 19 -13.39 6.47 -0.68
N THR A 20 -13.83 5.30 -0.19
CA THR A 20 -15.20 5.06 0.26
C THR A 20 -15.56 5.92 1.46
N ASP A 21 -14.61 6.17 2.36
CA ASP A 21 -14.75 7.07 3.51
C ASP A 21 -14.70 8.56 3.13
N GLY A 22 -14.53 8.89 1.85
CA GLY A 22 -14.47 10.28 1.36
C GLY A 22 -13.11 10.96 1.54
N VAL A 23 -12.05 10.19 1.80
CA VAL A 23 -10.69 10.71 1.87
C VAL A 23 -10.18 11.00 0.45
N ILE A 24 -9.66 12.21 0.24
CA ILE A 24 -9.12 12.64 -1.07
C ILE A 24 -7.60 12.55 -1.16
N TYR A 25 -6.91 12.40 -0.04
CA TYR A 25 -5.45 12.26 0.04
C TYR A 25 -5.06 11.39 1.24
N ALA A 26 -4.28 10.34 1.01
CA ALA A 26 -3.87 9.38 2.04
C ALA A 26 -2.38 9.01 1.92
N GLU A 27 -1.72 8.83 3.07
CA GLU A 27 -0.33 8.35 3.15
C GLU A 27 -0.25 7.11 4.03
N ALA A 28 0.06 5.96 3.43
CA ALA A 28 0.25 4.72 4.16
C ALA A 28 1.62 4.71 4.85
N ARG A 29 1.62 4.60 6.19
CA ARG A 29 2.85 4.49 7.00
C ARG A 29 3.11 3.03 7.34
N TRP A 30 4.25 2.50 6.91
CA TRP A 30 4.60 1.10 7.12
C TRP A 30 6.11 0.87 7.05
N ALA A 31 6.57 -0.32 7.44
CA ALA A 31 7.99 -0.65 7.52
C ALA A 31 8.33 -1.86 6.62
N PRO A 32 9.06 -1.68 5.50
CA PRO A 32 9.41 -2.77 4.60
C PRO A 32 10.13 -3.94 5.27
N GLN A 33 10.93 -3.65 6.31
CA GLN A 33 11.71 -4.64 7.05
C GLN A 33 10.85 -5.71 7.76
N GLN A 34 9.56 -5.43 8.01
CA GLN A 34 8.65 -6.38 8.65
C GLN A 34 8.10 -7.45 7.69
N HIS A 35 8.42 -7.37 6.40
CA HIS A 35 7.85 -8.19 5.33
C HIS A 35 8.89 -9.06 4.60
N LEU A 36 10.07 -9.25 5.20
CA LEU A 36 11.21 -9.93 4.56
C LEU A 36 11.28 -11.43 4.87
N THR A 37 10.53 -11.93 5.87
CA THR A 37 10.61 -13.33 6.31
C THR A 37 10.17 -14.32 5.23
N GLY A 38 9.31 -13.88 4.30
CA GLY A 38 8.89 -14.69 3.15
C GLY A 38 9.84 -14.66 1.94
N GLY A 39 11.02 -14.06 2.07
CA GLY A 39 12.04 -14.04 1.02
C GLY A 39 12.02 -12.81 0.10
N LEU A 40 11.12 -11.86 0.34
CA LEU A 40 11.15 -10.57 -0.34
C LEU A 40 12.35 -9.74 0.14
N SER A 41 12.97 -9.02 -0.79
CA SER A 41 13.78 -7.85 -0.48
C SER A 41 12.89 -6.68 -0.08
N ALA A 42 13.47 -5.70 0.63
CA ALA A 42 12.76 -4.47 0.99
C ALA A 42 12.29 -3.70 -0.26
N ALA A 43 13.05 -3.75 -1.35
CA ALA A 43 12.68 -3.11 -2.62
C ALA A 43 11.45 -3.78 -3.23
N GLU A 44 11.41 -5.12 -3.29
CA GLU A 44 10.25 -5.87 -3.81
C GLU A 44 9.00 -5.64 -2.94
N ALA A 45 9.15 -5.56 -1.61
CA ALA A 45 8.04 -5.21 -0.74
C ALA A 45 7.50 -3.80 -1.04
N VAL A 46 8.39 -2.81 -1.23
CA VAL A 46 8.00 -1.42 -1.55
C VAL A 46 7.32 -1.33 -2.91
N GLU A 47 7.83 -2.06 -3.91
CA GLU A 47 7.23 -2.14 -5.23
C GLU A 47 5.83 -2.77 -5.17
N ALA A 48 5.66 -3.88 -4.46
CA ALA A 48 4.37 -4.54 -4.30
C ALA A 48 3.32 -3.62 -3.66
N VAL A 49 3.70 -2.87 -2.61
CA VAL A 49 2.82 -1.86 -2.00
C VAL A 49 2.53 -0.73 -2.99
N GLN A 50 3.54 -0.22 -3.70
CA GLN A 50 3.35 0.84 -4.70
C GLN A 50 2.35 0.44 -5.79
N VAL A 51 2.46 -0.78 -6.33
CA VAL A 51 1.53 -1.31 -7.31
C VAL A 51 0.12 -1.38 -6.73
N GLY A 52 -0.05 -1.87 -5.50
CA GLY A 52 -1.34 -1.93 -4.84
C GLY A 52 -1.97 -0.54 -4.63
N LEU A 53 -1.18 0.47 -4.24
CA LEU A 53 -1.66 1.85 -4.12
C LEU A 53 -2.15 2.39 -5.47
N VAL A 54 -1.43 2.11 -6.56
CA VAL A 54 -1.82 2.53 -7.93
C VAL A 54 -3.12 1.84 -8.36
N ASP A 55 -3.22 0.51 -8.20
CA ASP A 55 -4.43 -0.24 -8.52
C ASP A 55 -5.64 0.25 -7.70
N GLY A 56 -5.39 0.65 -6.45
CA GLY A 56 -6.41 1.18 -5.55
C GLY A 56 -6.93 2.54 -6.02
N MET A 57 -6.03 3.43 -6.45
CA MET A 57 -6.41 4.72 -7.04
C MET A 57 -7.18 4.54 -8.36
N GLU A 58 -6.78 3.58 -9.20
CA GLU A 58 -7.52 3.23 -10.41
C GLU A 58 -8.93 2.70 -10.08
N SER A 59 -9.03 1.79 -9.10
CA SER A 59 -10.32 1.24 -8.64
C SER A 59 -11.26 2.31 -8.10
N ALA A 60 -10.72 3.26 -7.31
CA ALA A 60 -11.46 4.39 -6.79
C ALA A 60 -11.98 5.31 -7.92
N SER A 61 -11.12 5.57 -8.93
CA SER A 61 -11.47 6.37 -10.12
C SER A 61 -12.60 5.73 -10.91
N LEU A 62 -12.54 4.41 -11.16
CA LEU A 62 -13.61 3.65 -11.82
C LEU A 62 -14.92 3.69 -11.02
N SER A 63 -14.84 3.86 -9.70
CA SER A 63 -15.99 4.00 -8.80
C SER A 63 -16.50 5.45 -8.66
N GLY A 64 -15.95 6.39 -9.42
CA GLY A 64 -16.37 7.80 -9.44
C GLY A 64 -15.76 8.66 -8.33
N THR A 65 -14.72 8.17 -7.65
CA THR A 65 -14.03 8.89 -6.58
C THR A 65 -12.58 9.16 -6.95
N THR A 66 -12.06 10.35 -6.65
CA THR A 66 -10.66 10.69 -6.88
C THR A 66 -9.92 10.76 -5.55
N ILE A 67 -8.89 9.94 -5.40
CA ILE A 67 -8.00 9.94 -4.24
C ILE A 67 -6.55 9.90 -4.73
N ILE A 68 -5.66 10.59 -4.01
CA ILE A 68 -4.21 10.43 -4.16
C ILE A 68 -3.67 9.65 -2.96
N ALA A 69 -3.12 8.46 -3.23
CA ALA A 69 -2.49 7.62 -2.23
C ALA A 69 -0.96 7.60 -2.42
N ARG A 70 -0.23 7.80 -1.33
CA ARG A 70 1.25 7.73 -1.27
C ARG A 70 1.67 6.84 -0.11
N GLN A 71 2.98 6.61 0.02
CA GLN A 71 3.55 5.83 1.12
C GLN A 71 4.68 6.58 1.82
N ILE A 72 4.74 6.43 3.14
CA ILE A 72 5.86 6.85 3.99
C ILE A 72 6.54 5.59 4.51
N LEU A 73 7.80 5.40 4.10
CA LEU A 73 8.62 4.28 4.56
C LEU A 73 9.21 4.60 5.93
N CYS A 74 8.92 3.74 6.90
CA CYS A 74 9.40 3.86 8.27
C CYS A 74 10.52 2.83 8.51
N LEU A 75 11.66 3.31 9.03
CA LEU A 75 12.69 2.44 9.55
C LEU A 75 12.35 2.05 10.99
N MET A 76 12.40 0.76 11.31
CA MET A 76 12.14 0.30 12.66
C MET A 76 13.36 0.56 13.56
N ARG A 77 13.10 1.05 14.79
CA ARG A 77 14.15 1.20 15.80
C ARG A 77 14.65 -0.16 16.31
N HIS A 78 13.76 -1.14 16.35
CA HIS A 78 14.00 -2.51 16.78
C HIS A 78 13.24 -3.45 15.84
N LEU A 79 13.89 -4.54 15.42
CA LEU A 79 13.32 -5.57 14.56
C LEU A 79 12.81 -6.75 15.38
#